data_AF-A0A235AB28-F1
#
_entry.id   AF-A0A235AB28-F1
#
_cell.length_a   1.000
_cell.length_b   1.000
_cell.length_c   1.000
_cell.angle_alpha   90.00
_cell.angle_beta   90.00
_cell.angle_gamma   90.00
#
_symmetry.space_group_name_H-M   'P 1'
#
loop_
_entity.id
_entity.type
_entity.pdbx_description
1 polymer ?
#
loop_
_entity_poly.entity_id
_entity_poly.type
_entity_poly.pdbx_seq_one_letter_code
_entity_poly.pdbx_strand_id
1 'polypeptide(L)' 'MNRSLPRLTRVRAARLFADESGAATAEYAIATMAAVAFAGLLVVIMRSDEVRGILTDLVRRALTVE' A
#
# COMPACT_ATOMS: atom_id res chain seq x y z
N MET A 1 -3.61 -6.03 35.93
CA MET A 1 -3.76 -6.96 34.80
C MET A 1 -2.38 -7.49 34.41
N ASN A 2 -1.90 -8.54 35.09
CA ASN A 2 -0.55 -9.08 34.89
C ASN A 2 -0.63 -10.32 33.98
N ARG A 3 -0.48 -10.15 32.66
CA ARG A 3 -0.37 -11.28 31.75
C ARG A 3 1.09 -11.68 31.64
N SER A 4 1.49 -12.65 32.45
CA SER A 4 2.76 -13.35 32.28
C SER A 4 2.75 -14.03 30.89
N LEU A 5 3.57 -13.55 29.97
CA LEU A 5 3.69 -14.18 28.65
C LEU A 5 4.24 -15.61 28.82
N PRO A 6 3.63 -16.62 28.19
CA PRO A 6 4.08 -17.98 28.31
C PRO A 6 5.50 -18.14 27.74
N ARG A 7 6.33 -18.98 28.38
CA ARG A 7 7.68 -19.27 27.87
C ARG A 7 7.62 -19.91 26.48
N LEU A 8 8.39 -19.35 25.54
CA LEU A 8 8.59 -19.89 24.19
C LEU A 8 9.53 -21.09 24.27
N THR A 9 8.97 -22.30 24.22
CA THR A 9 9.75 -23.53 24.07
C THR A 9 10.07 -23.77 22.61
N ARG A 10 11.13 -24.52 22.31
CA ARG A 10 11.54 -24.85 20.93
C ARG A 10 10.39 -25.45 20.10
N VAL A 11 9.59 -26.32 20.71
CA VAL A 11 8.41 -26.94 20.06
C VAL A 11 7.32 -25.91 19.76
N ARG A 12 7.05 -24.97 20.66
CA ARG A 12 6.05 -23.91 20.43
C ARG A 12 6.50 -22.91 19.38
N ALA A 13 7.78 -22.53 19.39
CA ALA A 13 8.36 -21.68 18.36
C ALA A 13 8.23 -22.33 16.97
N ALA A 14 8.60 -23.62 16.85
CA ALA A 14 8.47 -24.35 15.59
C ALA A 14 7.04 -24.41 15.07
N ARG A 15 6.04 -24.57 15.95
CA ARG A 15 4.62 -24.54 15.55
C ARG A 15 4.15 -23.17 15.09
N LEU A 16 4.59 -22.10 15.73
CA LEU A 16 4.26 -20.73 15.32
C LEU A 16 4.87 -20.39 13.96
N PHE A 17 6.09 -20.85 13.68
CA PHE A 17 6.71 -20.67 12.37
C PHE A 17 6.08 -21.52 11.26
N ALA A 18 5.38 -22.59 11.61
CA ALA A 18 4.63 -23.42 10.66
C ALA A 18 3.15 -22.98 10.52
N ASP A 19 2.75 -21.92 11.22
CA ASP A 19 1.38 -21.41 11.21
C ASP A 19 1.21 -20.35 10.12
N GLU A 20 0.51 -20.70 9.05
CA GLU A 20 0.24 -19.84 7.91
C GLU A 20 -1.05 -19.01 8.07
N SER A 21 -1.77 -19.14 9.20
CA SER A 21 -3.06 -18.48 9.40
C SER A 21 -2.99 -16.94 9.27
N GLY A 22 -1.83 -16.33 9.56
CA GLY A 22 -1.57 -14.90 9.39
C GLY A 22 -0.89 -14.52 8.08
N ALA A 23 -0.41 -15.48 7.29
CA ALA A 23 0.40 -15.23 6.11
C ALA A 23 -0.40 -14.52 5.00
N ALA A 24 -1.64 -14.96 4.75
CA ALA A 24 -2.50 -14.35 3.74
C ALA A 24 -2.86 -12.88 4.06
N THR A 25 -3.07 -12.54 5.34
CA THR A 25 -3.32 -11.15 5.75
C THR A 25 -2.07 -10.29 5.62
N ALA A 26 -0.89 -10.84 5.95
CA ALA A 26 0.38 -10.15 5.78
C ALA A 26 0.69 -9.90 4.29
N GLU A 27 0.44 -10.89 3.42
CA GLU A 27 0.60 -10.76 1.97
C GLU A 27 -0.28 -9.64 1.41
N TYR A 28 -1.56 -9.63 1.78
CA TYR A 28 -2.49 -8.59 1.34
C TYR A 28 -2.04 -7.19 1.82
N ALA A 29 -1.57 -7.09 3.06
CA ALA A 29 -1.04 -5.83 3.58
C ALA A 29 0.18 -5.35 2.77
N ILE A 30 1.12 -6.25 2.47
CA ILE A 30 2.31 -5.91 1.67
C ILE A 30 1.92 -5.51 0.25
N ALA A 31 1.04 -6.27 -0.41
CA ALA A 31 0.57 -5.97 -1.75
C ALA A 31 -0.14 -4.61 -1.82
N THR A 32 -0.97 -4.32 -0.81
CA THR A 32 -1.65 -3.02 -0.69
C THR A 32 -0.63 -1.89 -0.51
N MET A 33 0.35 -2.05 0.39
CA MET A 33 1.39 -1.04 0.61
C MET A 33 2.25 -0.80 -0.64
N ALA A 34 2.56 -1.85 -1.40
CA ALA A 34 3.26 -1.73 -2.67
C ALA A 34 2.44 -0.93 -3.70
N ALA A 35 1.15 -1.22 -3.83
CA ALA A 35 0.25 -0.48 -4.71
C ALA A 35 0.12 1.01 -4.28
N VAL A 36 0.02 1.27 -2.98
CA VAL A 36 -0.06 2.64 -2.44
C VAL A 36 1.24 3.40 -2.69
N ALA A 37 2.41 2.78 -2.53
CA ALA A 37 3.70 3.42 -2.84
C ALA A 37 3.81 3.78 -4.33
N PHE A 38 3.38 2.87 -5.22
CA PHE A 38 3.31 3.13 -6.65
C PHE A 38 2.35 4.29 -6.99
N ALA A 39 1.16 4.31 -6.39
CA ALA A 39 0.23 5.42 -6.52
C ALA A 39 0.83 6.75 -6.02
N GLY A 40 1.62 6.71 -4.95
CA GLY A 40 2.35 7.87 -4.45
C GLY A 40 3.29 8.48 -5.51
N LEU A 41 4.01 7.64 -6.26
CA LEU A 41 4.83 8.10 -7.38
C LEU A 41 3.99 8.77 -8.47
N LEU A 42 2.85 8.18 -8.83
CA LEU A 42 1.92 8.78 -9.81
C LEU A 42 1.40 10.13 -9.34
N VAL A 43 1.08 10.29 -8.04
CA VAL A 43 0.68 11.58 -7.47
C VAL A 43 1.78 12.62 -7.62
N VAL A 44 3.04 12.26 -7.38
CA VAL A 44 4.18 13.17 -7.58
C VAL A 44 4.31 13.57 -9.05
N ILE A 45 4.18 12.62 -9.97
CA ILE A 45 4.20 12.88 -11.42
C ILE A 45 3.07 13.83 -11.83
N MET A 46 1.85 13.60 -11.34
CA MET A 46 0.68 14.45 -11.62
C MET A 46 0.82 15.87 -11.08
N ARG A 47 1.63 16.07 -10.04
CA ARG A 47 1.92 17.39 -9.46
C ARG A 47 2.95 18.19 -10.26
N SER A 48 3.65 17.58 -11.21
CA SER A 48 4.61 18.29 -12.08
C SER A 48 3.91 19.35 -12.93
N ASP A 49 4.63 20.43 -13.23
CA ASP A 49 4.07 21.55 -14.00
C ASP A 49 3.72 21.15 -15.43
N GLU A 50 4.51 20.27 -16.05
CA GLU A 50 4.25 19.72 -17.39
C GLU A 50 2.93 18.95 -17.43
N VAL A 51 2.74 17.97 -16.55
CA VAL A 51 1.51 17.16 -16.51
C VAL A 51 0.30 18.02 -16.15
N ARG A 52 0.45 18.95 -15.19
CA ARG A 52 -0.64 19.88 -14.83
C ARG A 52 -1.02 20.77 -15.99
N GLY A 53 -0.04 21.24 -16.78
CA GLY A 53 -0.28 22.01 -18.01
C GLY A 53 -1.10 21.21 -19.03
N ILE A 54 -0.66 20.00 -19.36
CA ILE A 54 -1.35 19.10 -20.29
C ILE A 54 -2.81 18.86 -19.84
N LEU A 55 -3.03 18.55 -18.57
CA LEU A 55 -4.37 18.31 -18.03
C LEU A 55 -5.24 19.57 -18.06
N THR A 56 -4.67 20.73 -17.76
CA THR A 56 -5.39 22.01 -17.80
C THR A 56 -5.80 22.35 -19.22
N ASP A 57 -4.92 22.16 -20.20
CA ASP A 57 -5.21 22.39 -21.61
C ASP A 57 -6.28 21.43 -22.14
N LEU A 58 -6.21 20.16 -21.73
CA LEU A 58 -7.25 19.17 -22.04
C LEU A 58 -8.62 19.61 -21.53
N VAL A 59 -8.70 20.05 -20.26
CA VAL A 59 -9.95 20.56 -19.67
C VAL A 59 -10.43 21.81 -20.39
N ARG A 60 -9.54 22.76 -20.70
CA ARG A 60 -9.90 23.97 -21.45
C ARG A 60 -10.51 23.63 -22.81
N ARG A 61 -9.88 22.73 -23.57
CA ARG A 61 -10.39 22.26 -24.86
C ARG A 61 -11.75 21.58 -24.74
N ALA A 62 -11.97 20.79 -23.69
CA ALA A 62 -13.25 20.13 -23.45
C ALA A 62 -14.38 21.10 -23.05
N LEU A 63 -14.04 22.26 -22.48
CA LEU A 63 -14.98 23.27 -22.02
C LEU A 63 -15.19 24.42 -23.03
N THR A 64 -14.31 24.56 -24.03
CA THR A 64 -14.53 25.47 -25.14
C THR A 64 -15.46 24.81 -26.14
N VAL A 65 -16.71 25.28 -26.16
CA VAL A 65 -17.67 24.97 -27.22
C VAL A 65 -17.55 26.06 -28.26
N GLU A 66 -16.95 25.74 -29.41
CA GLU A 66 -17.29 26.41 -30.66
C GLU A 66 -18.49 25.72 -31.30
#